data_AF-A0A0C2D6U6-F1
#
_entry.id   AF-A0A0C2D6U6-F1
#
_cell.length_a   1.000
_cell.length_b   1.000
_cell.length_c   1.000
_cell.angle_alpha   90.00
_cell.angle_beta   90.00
_cell.angle_gamma   90.00
#
_symmetry.space_group_name_H-M   'P 1'
#
loop_
_entity.id
_entity.type
_entity.pdbx_description
1 polymer ?
#
loop_
_entity_poly.entity_id
_entity_poly.type
_entity_poly.pdbx_seq_one_letter_code
_entity_poly.pdbx_strand_id
1 'polypeptide(L)'
;MRPASLALLVFWVPLACATAHGDSESAGTSTDGLTSDTSSTSTDDTTSTDTTSSDATDPTDTSPGEPGASLGVFDLTYYWVSYEGDFDPPADTDIGTCDGQTIATVPANFASALKLEGSGKLLDDRIVNIGGCGCGSGYDCFAVLDPNRFPWAADMGLRDARTRVPELDRHLCEPCRRVC
;
A
#
# COMPACT_ATOMS: atom_id res chain seq x y z
N MET A 1 -9.72 -36.14 57.50
CA MET A 1 -8.65 -35.57 56.66
C MET A 1 -9.28 -34.48 55.79
N ARG A 2 -8.88 -33.21 55.94
CA ARG A 2 -9.38 -32.08 55.14
C ARG A 2 -8.28 -31.64 54.16
N PRO A 3 -8.56 -31.44 52.87
CA PRO A 3 -7.55 -30.91 51.95
C PRO A 3 -7.38 -29.40 52.15
N ALA A 4 -6.13 -28.97 52.23
CA ALA A 4 -5.73 -27.58 52.34
C ALA A 4 -5.91 -26.87 51.01
N SER A 5 -6.56 -25.71 51.03
CA SER A 5 -6.75 -24.82 49.89
C SER A 5 -5.51 -23.95 49.73
N LEU A 6 -4.77 -24.13 48.63
CA LEU A 6 -3.63 -23.28 48.27
C LEU A 6 -4.18 -22.01 47.60
N ALA A 7 -4.03 -20.86 48.26
CA ALA A 7 -4.34 -19.56 47.67
C ALA A 7 -3.12 -19.05 46.90
N LEU A 8 -3.24 -18.92 45.58
CA LEU A 8 -2.27 -18.23 44.74
C LEU A 8 -2.41 -16.72 44.95
N LEU A 9 -1.37 -16.11 45.52
CA LEU A 9 -1.22 -14.66 45.59
C LEU A 9 -0.77 -14.14 44.22
N VAL A 10 -1.68 -13.51 43.50
CA VAL A 10 -1.39 -12.72 42.29
C VAL A 10 -0.80 -11.40 42.75
N PHE A 11 0.50 -11.21 42.53
CA PHE A 11 1.15 -9.92 42.72
C PHE A 11 0.85 -9.02 41.51
N TRP A 12 0.14 -7.93 41.77
CA TRP A 12 -0.10 -6.86 40.82
C TRP A 12 1.09 -5.89 40.90
N VAL A 13 1.91 -5.83 39.86
CA VAL A 13 2.97 -4.83 39.73
C VAL A 13 2.44 -3.68 38.87
N PRO A 14 2.30 -2.45 39.40
CA PRO A 14 1.94 -1.30 38.57
C PRO A 14 3.12 -0.93 37.67
N LEU A 15 2.88 -0.99 36.36
CA LEU A 15 3.82 -0.56 35.32
C LEU A 15 3.82 0.97 35.28
N ALA A 16 4.90 1.58 35.76
CA ALA A 16 5.11 3.02 35.69
C ALA A 16 5.37 3.44 34.24
N CYS A 17 4.60 4.41 33.75
CA CYS A 17 4.81 5.05 32.45
C CYS A 17 6.01 6.01 32.56
N ALA A 18 7.12 5.70 31.89
CA ALA A 18 8.25 6.61 31.76
C ALA A 18 8.03 7.55 30.57
N THR A 19 7.75 8.82 30.85
CA THR A 19 7.76 9.90 29.86
C THR A 19 9.20 10.36 29.63
N ALA A 20 9.79 9.99 28.49
CA ALA A 20 11.03 10.58 28.02
C ALA A 20 10.71 11.71 27.04
N HIS A 21 10.90 12.96 27.50
CA HIS A 21 10.99 14.13 26.64
C HIS A 21 12.46 14.30 26.22
N GLY A 22 12.73 14.10 24.93
CA GLY A 22 14.01 14.40 24.30
C GLY A 22 13.79 15.49 23.26
N ASP A 23 13.95 16.74 23.67
CA ASP A 23 14.19 17.85 22.75
C ASP A 23 15.67 17.76 22.32
N SER A 24 15.91 17.63 21.02
CA SER A 24 17.24 17.76 20.44
C SER A 24 17.13 18.54 19.14
N GLU A 25 17.30 19.85 19.29
CA GLU A 25 17.63 20.78 18.23
C GLU A 25 19.01 20.41 17.68
N SER A 26 19.10 20.07 16.40
CA SER A 26 20.37 20.09 15.68
C SER A 26 20.19 20.82 14.37
N ALA A 27 20.62 22.07 14.37
CA ALA A 27 20.86 22.86 13.18
C ALA A 27 22.02 22.23 12.38
N GLY A 28 21.73 21.82 11.15
CA GLY A 28 22.71 21.34 10.18
C GLY A 28 22.43 22.00 8.83
N THR A 29 23.01 23.17 8.61
CA THR A 29 23.15 23.79 7.30
C THR A 29 24.30 23.11 6.56
N SER A 30 24.03 22.50 5.40
CA SER A 30 25.00 22.39 4.29
C SER A 30 24.27 22.23 2.96
N THR A 31 24.48 23.22 2.10
CA THR A 31 24.39 23.22 0.65
C THR A 31 25.13 22.04 0.02
N ASP A 32 24.58 21.43 -1.03
CA ASP A 32 25.18 21.48 -2.38
C ASP A 32 24.28 20.81 -3.42
N GLY A 33 24.23 21.43 -4.60
CA GLY A 33 23.32 21.09 -5.68
C GLY A 33 23.66 19.77 -6.36
N LEU A 34 22.60 19.04 -6.72
CA LEU A 34 22.63 18.09 -7.81
C LEU A 34 21.53 18.48 -8.81
N THR A 35 21.98 19.04 -9.93
CA THR A 35 21.29 18.99 -11.21
C THR A 35 21.20 17.53 -11.64
N SER A 36 20.01 16.95 -11.61
CA SER A 36 19.75 15.64 -12.21
C SER A 36 19.08 15.86 -13.56
N ASP A 37 19.82 15.43 -14.58
CA ASP A 37 19.56 15.60 -15.98
C ASP A 37 18.17 15.08 -16.39
N THR A 38 17.47 15.93 -17.14
CA THR A 38 16.29 15.61 -17.92
C THR A 38 16.61 14.44 -18.85
N SER A 39 16.06 13.27 -18.51
CA SER A 39 16.16 12.08 -19.35
C SER A 39 15.35 12.30 -20.63
N SER A 40 16.07 12.28 -21.75
CA SER A 40 15.54 12.39 -23.10
C SER A 40 14.68 11.17 -23.44
N THR A 41 13.41 11.42 -23.76
CA THR A 41 12.53 10.45 -24.41
C THR A 41 13.05 10.17 -25.82
N SER A 42 13.68 9.01 -26.00
CA SER A 42 14.01 8.47 -27.33
C SER A 42 12.76 7.81 -27.91
N THR A 43 12.14 8.48 -28.89
CA THR A 43 11.17 7.88 -29.80
C THR A 43 11.92 7.09 -30.87
N ASP A 44 11.98 5.77 -30.72
CA ASP A 44 12.37 4.86 -31.79
C ASP A 44 11.17 4.61 -32.72
N ASP A 45 11.06 5.47 -33.74
CA ASP A 45 10.21 5.26 -34.91
C ASP A 45 10.83 4.13 -35.77
N THR A 46 10.48 2.88 -35.47
CA THR A 46 10.75 1.75 -36.38
C THR A 46 9.70 1.74 -37.48
N THR A 47 9.98 2.49 -38.53
CA THR A 47 9.22 2.46 -39.79
C THR A 47 9.56 1.14 -40.52
N SER A 48 8.64 0.18 -40.47
CA SER A 48 8.67 -1.00 -41.34
C SER A 48 8.15 -0.63 -42.73
N THR A 49 9.07 -0.54 -43.68
CA THR A 49 8.78 -0.27 -45.10
C THR A 49 8.33 -1.56 -45.79
N ASP A 50 7.04 -1.86 -45.76
CA ASP A 50 6.46 -2.84 -46.69
C ASP A 50 6.06 -2.15 -48.00
N THR A 51 6.90 -2.38 -49.00
CA THR A 51 6.67 -1.97 -50.39
C THR A 51 5.67 -2.93 -51.02
N THR A 52 4.46 -2.48 -51.34
CA THR A 52 3.62 -3.13 -52.36
C THR A 52 2.80 -2.11 -53.15
N SER A 53 3.21 -1.97 -54.41
CA SER A 53 2.53 -1.47 -55.61
C SER A 53 1.20 -0.71 -55.50
N SER A 54 1.32 0.60 -55.73
CA SER A 54 0.65 1.38 -56.78
C SER A 54 -0.68 0.84 -57.34
N ASP A 55 -1.79 1.28 -56.75
CA ASP A 55 -2.99 1.60 -57.53
C ASP A 55 -3.42 3.02 -57.13
N ALA A 56 -3.13 3.97 -58.02
CA ALA A 56 -3.30 5.40 -57.78
C ALA A 56 -4.78 5.77 -57.86
N THR A 57 -5.47 5.56 -56.74
CA THR A 57 -6.73 6.26 -56.46
C THR A 57 -6.37 7.47 -55.61
N ASP A 58 -6.62 8.65 -56.16
CA ASP A 58 -6.48 9.96 -55.54
C ASP A 58 -6.89 9.91 -54.05
N PRO A 59 -5.99 10.16 -53.08
CA PRO A 59 -6.37 10.18 -51.68
C PRO A 59 -7.27 11.40 -51.47
N THR A 60 -8.57 11.18 -51.60
CA THR A 60 -9.59 12.14 -51.19
C THR A 60 -9.25 12.59 -49.78
N ASP A 61 -8.92 13.87 -49.70
CA ASP A 61 -8.70 14.71 -48.54
C ASP A 61 -9.67 14.32 -47.42
N THR A 62 -9.25 13.34 -46.61
CA THR A 62 -10.02 12.87 -45.47
C THR A 62 -9.67 13.82 -44.36
N SER A 63 -10.40 14.94 -44.34
CA SER A 63 -10.38 15.87 -43.23
C SER A 63 -10.58 15.06 -41.94
N PRO A 64 -9.71 15.19 -40.93
CA PRO A 64 -9.91 14.49 -39.67
C PRO A 64 -11.32 14.82 -39.17
N GLY A 65 -12.14 13.79 -38.98
CA GLY A 65 -13.52 13.95 -38.56
C GLY A 65 -13.61 14.80 -37.29
N GLU A 66 -14.72 15.53 -37.13
CA GLU A 66 -14.91 16.36 -35.94
C GLU A 66 -14.77 15.51 -34.67
N PRO A 67 -14.03 15.99 -33.64
CA PRO A 67 -13.95 15.30 -32.36
C PRO A 67 -15.33 14.95 -31.83
N GLY A 68 -15.48 13.73 -31.28
CA GLY A 68 -16.72 13.31 -30.63
C GLY A 68 -17.10 14.20 -29.44
N ALA A 69 -18.36 14.13 -29.01
CA ALA A 69 -18.84 14.88 -27.85
C ALA A 69 -18.05 14.51 -26.58
N SER A 70 -17.68 15.53 -25.79
CA SER A 70 -16.98 15.33 -24.52
C SER A 70 -17.86 14.55 -23.51
N LEU A 71 -17.25 13.62 -22.78
CA LEU A 71 -17.89 12.84 -21.71
C LEU A 71 -17.76 13.50 -20.32
N GLY A 72 -17.10 14.66 -20.22
CA GLY A 72 -16.88 15.37 -18.95
C GLY A 72 -15.39 15.50 -18.59
N VAL A 73 -15.14 15.77 -17.30
CA VAL A 73 -13.80 15.90 -16.70
C VAL A 73 -13.60 14.74 -15.74
N PHE A 74 -12.45 14.08 -15.82
CA PHE A 74 -12.12 12.90 -15.02
C PHE A 74 -10.80 13.14 -14.30
N ASP A 75 -10.74 12.69 -13.04
CA ASP A 75 -9.49 12.57 -12.29
C ASP A 75 -8.97 11.14 -12.43
N LEU A 76 -7.78 10.99 -13.01
CA LEU A 76 -7.14 9.68 -13.12
C LEU A 76 -6.47 9.33 -11.79
N THR A 77 -6.84 8.19 -11.23
CA THR A 77 -6.14 7.61 -10.08
C THR A 77 -5.44 6.33 -10.54
N TYR A 78 -4.13 6.29 -10.33
CA TYR A 78 -3.31 5.11 -10.62
C TYR A 78 -3.14 4.31 -9.33
N TYR A 79 -3.38 3.00 -9.41
CA TYR A 79 -3.15 2.06 -8.32
C TYR A 79 -2.02 1.12 -8.72
N TRP A 80 -1.08 0.90 -7.79
CA TRP A 80 0.01 -0.06 -7.97
C TRP A 80 -0.10 -1.17 -6.93
N VAL A 81 0.27 -2.39 -7.33
CA VAL A 81 0.36 -3.54 -6.43
C VAL A 81 1.81 -4.00 -6.42
N SER A 82 2.47 -3.91 -5.27
CA SER A 82 3.82 -4.47 -5.10
C SER A 82 3.74 -6.00 -4.97
N TYR A 83 4.57 -6.75 -5.68
CA TYR A 83 4.66 -8.20 -5.52
C TYR A 83 5.89 -8.55 -4.70
N GLU A 84 5.73 -9.36 -3.65
CA GLU A 84 6.86 -9.74 -2.77
C GLU A 84 7.97 -10.46 -3.55
N GLY A 85 7.60 -11.27 -4.55
CA GLY A 85 8.54 -12.01 -5.39
C GLY A 85 9.44 -11.16 -6.28
N ASP A 86 9.18 -9.85 -6.41
CA ASP A 86 10.04 -8.92 -7.15
C ASP A 86 11.21 -8.40 -6.30
N PHE A 87 11.25 -8.74 -5.01
CA PHE A 87 12.25 -8.25 -4.07
C PHE A 87 13.19 -9.38 -3.62
N ASP A 88 14.48 -9.05 -3.56
CA ASP A 88 15.51 -10.01 -3.15
C ASP A 88 15.38 -10.40 -1.66
N PRO A 89 15.69 -11.66 -1.30
CA PRO A 89 15.77 -12.11 0.09
C PRO A 89 16.92 -11.40 0.86
N PRO A 90 16.96 -11.48 2.21
CA PRO A 90 16.10 -12.28 3.09
C PRO A 90 14.80 -11.59 3.47
N ALA A 91 13.85 -12.38 3.96
CA ALA A 91 12.71 -11.88 4.71
C ALA A 91 13.14 -11.60 6.16
N ASP A 92 13.18 -10.33 6.54
CA ASP A 92 13.72 -9.85 7.83
C ASP A 92 12.89 -8.74 8.49
N THR A 93 11.80 -8.32 7.84
CA THR A 93 10.96 -7.22 8.29
C THR A 93 9.54 -7.71 8.51
N ASP A 94 9.03 -7.56 9.74
CA ASP A 94 7.65 -7.90 10.04
C ASP A 94 6.69 -6.83 9.53
N ILE A 95 5.63 -7.27 8.86
CA ILE A 95 4.45 -6.47 8.57
C ILE A 95 3.29 -7.00 9.42
N GLY A 96 2.45 -6.10 9.90
CA GLY A 96 1.44 -6.45 10.89
C GLY A 96 0.19 -5.60 10.84
N THR A 97 -0.74 -5.99 11.69
CA THR A 97 -1.97 -5.27 11.98
C THR A 97 -1.77 -4.31 13.15
N CYS A 98 -2.73 -3.39 13.30
CA CYS A 98 -2.68 -2.34 14.31
C CYS A 98 -2.79 -2.83 15.76
N ASP A 99 -3.33 -4.04 15.95
CA ASP A 99 -3.41 -4.74 17.23
C ASP A 99 -2.15 -5.56 17.56
N GLY A 100 -1.10 -5.45 16.74
CA GLY A 100 0.19 -6.09 16.96
C GLY A 100 0.26 -7.53 16.49
N GLN A 101 -0.67 -7.97 15.63
CA GLN A 101 -0.59 -9.29 15.01
C GLN A 101 0.30 -9.22 13.76
N THR A 102 1.40 -9.98 13.76
CA THR A 102 2.23 -10.15 12.57
C THR A 102 1.46 -10.90 11.47
N ILE A 103 1.45 -10.34 10.27
CA ILE A 103 0.84 -10.93 9.06
C ILE A 103 1.85 -11.82 8.33
N ALA A 104 3.08 -11.31 8.18
CA ALA A 104 4.20 -11.98 7.53
C ALA A 104 5.52 -11.30 7.91
N THR A 105 6.62 -12.03 7.78
CA THR A 105 7.98 -11.48 7.71
C THR A 105 8.37 -11.46 6.23
N VAL A 106 8.79 -10.32 5.72
CA VAL A 106 9.01 -10.05 4.29
C VAL A 106 10.34 -9.31 4.08
N PRO A 107 10.86 -9.21 2.84
CA PRO A 107 12.03 -8.38 2.57
C PRO A 107 11.81 -6.91 2.92
N ALA A 108 12.80 -6.26 3.54
CA ALA A 108 12.73 -4.85 3.93
C ALA A 108 12.33 -3.90 2.78
N ASN A 109 12.83 -4.17 1.57
CA ASN A 109 12.49 -3.37 0.38
C ASN A 109 11.02 -3.54 -0.03
N PHE A 110 10.48 -4.75 0.10
CA PHE A 110 9.06 -5.00 -0.13
C PHE A 110 8.19 -4.28 0.91
N ALA A 111 8.54 -4.34 2.21
CA ALA A 111 7.80 -3.62 3.26
C ALA A 111 7.78 -2.10 3.01
N SER A 112 8.89 -1.54 2.53
CA SER A 112 9.01 -0.12 2.17
C SER A 112 8.12 0.24 0.97
N ALA A 113 8.14 -0.58 -0.08
CA ALA A 113 7.29 -0.41 -1.26
C ALA A 113 5.80 -0.54 -0.88
N LEU A 114 5.44 -1.57 -0.11
CA LEU A 114 4.08 -1.82 0.36
C LEU A 114 3.53 -0.63 1.15
N LYS A 115 4.36 0.02 1.98
CA LYS A 115 3.97 1.23 2.72
C LYS A 115 3.74 2.44 1.81
N LEU A 116 4.46 2.56 0.70
CA LEU A 116 4.36 3.67 -0.24
C LEU A 116 3.18 3.49 -1.21
N GLU A 117 3.05 2.31 -1.80
CA GLU A 117 2.00 1.98 -2.76
C GLU A 117 0.66 1.70 -2.08
N GLY A 118 0.71 1.28 -0.81
CA GLY A 118 -0.45 0.93 -0.01
C GLY A 118 -0.89 -0.53 -0.19
N SER A 119 -0.74 -1.13 -1.38
CA SER A 119 -1.18 -2.49 -1.67
C SER A 119 -0.04 -3.41 -2.12
N GLY A 120 -0.12 -4.68 -1.74
CA GLY A 120 0.82 -5.69 -2.22
C GLY A 120 0.31 -7.13 -2.13
N LYS A 121 1.02 -8.01 -2.84
CA LYS A 121 0.75 -9.44 -2.90
C LYS A 121 1.93 -10.21 -2.33
N LEU A 122 1.66 -11.03 -1.32
CA LEU A 122 2.64 -11.90 -0.67
C LEU A 122 2.93 -13.15 -1.52
N LEU A 123 4.03 -13.84 -1.21
CA LEU A 123 4.43 -15.10 -1.85
C LEU A 123 3.40 -16.23 -1.67
N ASP A 124 2.56 -16.15 -0.63
CA ASP A 124 1.46 -17.09 -0.36
C ASP A 124 0.11 -16.67 -0.97
N ASP A 125 0.16 -15.79 -1.97
CA ASP A 125 -0.98 -15.24 -2.72
C ASP A 125 -1.95 -14.34 -1.92
N ARG A 126 -1.70 -14.10 -0.63
CA ARG A 126 -2.50 -13.12 0.13
C ARG A 126 -2.29 -11.72 -0.41
N ILE A 127 -3.37 -10.97 -0.56
CA ILE A 127 -3.35 -9.55 -0.85
C ILE A 127 -3.41 -8.78 0.46
N VAL A 128 -2.46 -7.88 0.68
CA VAL A 128 -2.39 -6.99 1.82
C VAL A 128 -2.58 -5.55 1.36
N ASN A 129 -3.24 -4.74 2.20
CA ASN A 129 -3.44 -3.33 1.93
C ASN A 129 -3.26 -2.51 3.22
N ILE A 130 -2.81 -1.27 3.08
CA ILE A 130 -2.66 -0.33 4.18
C ILE A 130 -4.04 -0.02 4.76
N GLY A 131 -4.16 -0.15 6.08
CA GLY A 131 -5.39 0.12 6.79
C GLY A 131 -5.59 1.63 7.05
N GLY A 132 -6.82 2.00 7.38
CA GLY A 132 -7.15 3.33 7.93
C GLY A 132 -6.82 3.43 9.43
N CYS A 133 -5.62 3.00 9.84
CA CYS A 133 -5.21 2.92 11.25
C CYS A 133 -4.28 4.07 11.67
N GLY A 134 -4.26 4.36 12.99
CA GLY A 134 -3.44 5.41 13.61
C GLY A 134 -2.33 4.90 14.53
N CYS A 135 -2.01 3.60 14.51
CA CYS A 135 -1.01 2.97 15.40
C CYS A 135 0.45 3.38 15.15
N GLY A 136 0.72 4.20 14.14
CA GLY A 136 2.04 4.77 13.89
C GLY A 136 2.40 4.78 12.41
N SER A 137 3.64 5.16 12.14
CA SER A 137 4.24 5.19 10.79
C SER A 137 5.08 3.94 10.49
N GLY A 138 5.01 2.90 11.32
CA GLY A 138 5.72 1.64 11.14
C GLY A 138 5.10 0.73 10.08
N TYR A 139 5.36 -0.56 10.19
CA TYR A 139 4.82 -1.60 9.30
C TYR A 139 3.63 -2.35 9.91
N ASP A 140 3.00 -1.77 10.93
CA ASP A 140 1.93 -2.40 11.73
C ASP A 140 0.53 -1.87 11.39
N CYS A 141 0.32 -1.40 10.15
CA CYS A 141 -0.96 -0.84 9.72
C CYS A 141 -1.42 -1.44 8.39
N PHE A 142 -1.42 -2.78 8.31
CA PHE A 142 -1.92 -3.52 7.15
C PHE A 142 -3.10 -4.42 7.53
N ALA A 143 -3.89 -4.79 6.53
CA ALA A 143 -4.93 -5.79 6.61
C ALA A 143 -4.85 -6.76 5.43
N VAL A 144 -5.14 -8.03 5.67
CA VAL A 144 -5.30 -9.05 4.62
C VAL A 144 -6.69 -8.88 4.01
N LEU A 145 -6.76 -8.84 2.68
CA LEU A 145 -8.02 -8.71 1.94
C LEU A 145 -8.56 -10.08 1.52
N ASP A 146 -9.89 -10.21 1.50
CA ASP A 146 -10.57 -11.35 0.87
C ASP A 146 -10.45 -11.23 -0.66
N PRO A 147 -9.75 -12.16 -1.34
CA PRO A 147 -9.54 -12.10 -2.79
C PRO A 147 -10.84 -12.22 -3.59
N ASN A 148 -11.92 -12.77 -3.02
CA ASN A 148 -13.23 -12.84 -3.71
C ASN A 148 -13.92 -11.47 -3.76
N ARG A 149 -13.62 -10.60 -2.79
CA ARG A 149 -14.17 -9.24 -2.70
C ARG A 149 -13.24 -8.21 -3.34
N PHE A 150 -11.94 -8.42 -3.22
CA PHE A 150 -10.90 -7.50 -3.67
C PHE A 150 -9.82 -8.25 -4.48
N PRO A 151 -10.15 -8.71 -5.70
CA PRO A 151 -9.21 -9.50 -6.51
C PRO A 151 -7.95 -8.72 -6.90
N TRP A 152 -8.01 -7.38 -6.87
CA TRP A 152 -6.93 -6.48 -7.31
C TRP A 152 -6.54 -5.48 -6.22
N ALA A 153 -6.61 -5.89 -4.95
CA ALA A 153 -6.56 -5.02 -3.79
C ALA A 153 -7.74 -4.02 -3.72
N ALA A 154 -7.74 -3.17 -2.69
CA ALA A 154 -8.80 -2.20 -2.48
C ALA A 154 -8.26 -0.78 -2.73
N ASP A 155 -9.10 0.05 -3.35
CA ASP A 155 -8.85 1.48 -3.46
C ASP A 155 -8.52 2.10 -2.09
N MET A 156 -7.53 3.00 -2.03
CA MET A 156 -7.25 3.85 -0.88
C MET A 156 -8.46 4.71 -0.42
N GLY A 157 -9.51 4.83 -1.23
CA GLY A 157 -10.82 5.37 -0.87
C GLY A 157 -11.62 4.52 0.13
N LEU A 158 -11.24 3.26 0.37
CA LEU A 158 -11.79 2.40 1.44
C LEU A 158 -11.20 2.70 2.84
N ARG A 159 -10.66 3.91 3.03
CA ARG A 159 -10.39 4.49 4.36
C ARG A 159 -11.63 4.50 5.28
N ASP A 160 -12.82 4.31 4.71
CA ASP A 160 -14.05 4.05 5.46
C ASP A 160 -14.65 2.67 5.12
N ALA A 161 -13.91 1.59 5.41
CA ALA A 161 -14.49 0.24 5.50
C ALA A 161 -15.65 0.13 6.53
N ARG A 162 -16.05 1.21 7.22
CA ARG A 162 -17.18 1.20 8.16
C ARG A 162 -18.54 1.27 7.49
N THR A 163 -18.66 1.74 6.24
CA THR A 163 -20.00 2.04 5.67
C THR A 163 -20.60 0.97 4.78
N ARG A 164 -19.85 -0.05 4.32
CA ARG A 164 -20.40 -1.11 3.44
C ARG A 164 -19.84 -2.53 3.64
N VAL A 165 -19.41 -2.88 4.84
CA VAL A 165 -19.20 -4.29 5.19
C VAL A 165 -20.49 -4.81 5.84
N PRO A 166 -21.20 -5.80 5.24
CA PRO A 166 -22.32 -6.44 5.92
C PRO A 166 -21.85 -6.99 7.27
N GLU A 167 -22.74 -6.93 8.25
CA GLU A 167 -22.53 -7.03 9.71
C GLU A 167 -21.71 -8.24 10.24
N LEU A 168 -21.28 -9.17 9.39
CA LEU A 168 -20.60 -10.40 9.76
C LEU A 168 -19.09 -10.25 10.06
N ASP A 169 -18.46 -9.13 9.65
CA ASP A 169 -17.01 -8.90 9.80
C ASP A 169 -16.66 -7.77 10.79
N ARG A 170 -17.60 -7.33 11.63
CA ARG A 170 -17.34 -6.27 12.62
C ARG A 170 -16.31 -6.65 13.70
N HIS A 171 -16.06 -7.95 13.90
CA HIS A 171 -15.13 -8.42 14.93
C HIS A 171 -13.65 -8.38 14.53
N LEU A 172 -13.32 -8.15 13.26
CA LEU A 172 -11.93 -8.08 12.80
C LEU A 172 -11.30 -6.67 12.92
N CYS A 173 -12.06 -5.66 13.33
CA CYS A 173 -11.58 -4.27 13.41
C CYS A 173 -12.11 -3.50 14.64
N GLU A 174 -12.56 -4.22 15.68
CA GLU A 174 -13.18 -3.63 16.88
C GLU A 174 -12.26 -3.02 17.95
N PRO A 175 -10.93 -3.27 18.06
CA PRO A 175 -10.14 -2.61 19.10
C PRO A 175 -9.84 -1.13 18.81
N CYS A 176 -10.01 -0.63 17.58
CA CYS A 176 -9.77 0.79 17.24
C CYS A 176 -10.82 1.78 17.80
N ARG A 177 -11.81 1.33 18.59
CA ARG A 177 -12.90 2.19 19.08
C ARG A 177 -12.72 2.78 20.47
N ARG A 178 -11.65 2.43 21.21
CA ARG A 178 -11.49 2.83 22.63
C ARG A 178 -10.34 3.79 22.94
N VAL A 179 -9.57 4.24 21.95
CA VAL A 179 -8.48 5.21 22.17
C VAL A 179 -8.55 6.31 21.12
N CYS A 180 -9.62 7.11 21.19
CA CYS A 180 -9.70 8.49 20.68
C CYS A 180 -10.65 9.23 21.61
#